data_AF-A0AAN7A7K1-F1
#
_entry.id   AF-A0AAN7A7K1-F1
#
_cell.length_a   1.000
_cell.length_b   1.000
_cell.length_c   1.000
_cell.angle_alpha   90.00
_cell.angle_beta   90.00
_cell.angle_gamma   90.00
#
_symmetry.space_group_name_H-M   'P 1'
#
loop_
_entity.id
_entity.type
_entity.pdbx_description
1 polymer ?
#
loop_
_entity_poly.entity_id
_entity_poly.type
_entity_poly.pdbx_seq_one_letter_code
_entity_poly.pdbx_strand_id
1 'polypeptide(L)'
;MNSSSILWQNKAKTVVLLDLPRSIEEAQYLSDKQVLPGPEFTNLTTSFRRLISSPAPEHPFLTPEPKSSGHAQSAASPASQIAELMTIASVESALENIRGSYQGPWCLPRITSQSASPDELDRTSKPIKEVEGLPIPPPKTTPIPKNPKSPPKLTGEPVTITPSQVNNPDRPNKPTTPSFYIPPHSHTLTGPFSPPPPPNQKFNLILLDPPWPNRSAKRKRSGHGTYTPLSSVSTTSQLLCSFPIASLLSPDNGGGLVAVWVTNSTRHRDLLLDPKTGIFAKNWGVELIGEWIWLKATSNGEPIVDLESQWRKPYERLLIARKKAGVVDVQGNGKGKGGMKTKVIVSVPDIHSRKPNLKRLFEEEEEEGGLLLPTGYMALEMFARNLTAGWWAWGDEAAKFQRREFWVEEGNKGES
;
A
#
# COMPACT_ATOMS: atom_id res chain seq x y z
N MET A 1 -19.06 -10.44 -20.96
CA MET A 1 -18.37 -11.21 -19.91
C MET A 1 -17.22 -10.37 -19.39
N ASN A 2 -17.13 -10.24 -18.08
CA ASN A 2 -16.22 -9.33 -17.41
C ASN A 2 -14.84 -9.99 -17.29
N SER A 3 -13.80 -9.47 -17.96
CA SER A 3 -12.45 -10.06 -17.96
C SER A 3 -11.88 -10.19 -16.54
N SER A 4 -11.20 -11.30 -16.25
CA SER A 4 -10.53 -11.57 -14.97
C SER A 4 -9.39 -10.57 -14.71
N SER A 5 -9.16 -10.19 -13.44
CA SER A 5 -8.00 -9.38 -13.06
C SER A 5 -6.70 -10.16 -13.19
N ILE A 6 -6.71 -11.47 -12.98
CA ILE A 6 -5.57 -12.33 -13.28
C ILE A 6 -5.56 -12.56 -14.79
N LEU A 7 -4.63 -11.92 -15.49
CA LEU A 7 -4.47 -12.02 -16.94
C LEU A 7 -3.76 -13.31 -17.32
N TRP A 8 -2.80 -13.71 -16.51
CA TRP A 8 -2.06 -14.94 -16.66
C TRP A 8 -1.42 -15.35 -15.33
N GLN A 9 -1.26 -16.65 -15.10
CA GLN A 9 -0.44 -17.17 -14.01
C GLN A 9 0.16 -18.52 -14.40
N ASN A 10 1.34 -18.82 -13.87
CA ASN A 10 1.95 -20.12 -14.09
C ASN A 10 1.22 -21.24 -13.31
N LYS A 11 1.44 -22.50 -13.68
CA LYS A 11 0.79 -23.66 -13.03
C LYS A 11 1.03 -23.72 -11.52
N ALA A 12 2.20 -23.27 -11.08
CA ALA A 12 2.59 -23.24 -9.67
C ALA A 12 1.97 -22.05 -8.90
N LYS A 13 1.25 -21.14 -9.58
CA LYS A 13 0.75 -19.87 -9.05
C LYS A 13 1.83 -18.98 -8.41
N THR A 14 3.12 -19.21 -8.68
CA THR A 14 4.23 -18.42 -8.12
C THR A 14 4.57 -17.20 -8.94
N VAL A 15 4.11 -17.14 -10.20
CA VAL A 15 4.21 -15.96 -11.07
C VAL A 15 2.82 -15.62 -11.55
N VAL A 16 2.41 -14.37 -11.34
CA VAL A 16 1.08 -13.86 -11.67
C VAL A 16 1.22 -12.54 -12.42
N LEU A 17 0.63 -12.44 -13.60
CA LEU A 17 0.37 -11.19 -14.29
C LEU A 17 -1.04 -10.71 -13.92
N LEU A 18 -1.10 -9.60 -13.20
CA LEU A 18 -2.33 -9.06 -12.61
C LEU A 18 -2.63 -7.68 -13.21
N ASP A 19 -3.86 -7.47 -13.66
CA ASP A 19 -4.36 -6.14 -13.97
C ASP A 19 -4.73 -5.40 -12.68
N LEU A 20 -3.98 -4.33 -12.39
CA LEU A 20 -4.11 -3.59 -11.13
C LEU A 20 -5.48 -2.91 -10.99
N PRO A 21 -5.97 -2.06 -11.93
CA PRO A 21 -7.29 -1.47 -11.82
C PRO A 21 -8.39 -2.52 -11.67
N ARG A 22 -8.33 -3.57 -12.50
CA ARG A 22 -9.33 -4.64 -12.48
C ARG A 22 -9.37 -5.40 -11.16
N SER A 23 -8.22 -5.63 -10.53
CA SER A 23 -8.17 -6.27 -9.21
C SER A 23 -8.95 -5.49 -8.16
N ILE A 24 -8.95 -4.15 -8.24
CA ILE A 24 -9.71 -3.27 -7.34
C ILE A 24 -11.20 -3.29 -7.69
N GLU A 25 -11.54 -3.26 -8.98
CA GLU A 25 -12.93 -3.38 -9.48
C GLU A 25 -13.57 -4.70 -9.02
N GLU A 26 -12.89 -5.85 -9.21
CA GLU A 26 -13.36 -7.17 -8.78
C GLU A 26 -13.54 -7.24 -7.26
N ALA A 27 -12.62 -6.62 -6.51
CA ALA A 27 -12.69 -6.58 -5.05
C ALA A 27 -13.87 -5.76 -4.50
N GLN A 28 -14.62 -5.03 -5.34
CA GLN A 28 -15.86 -4.37 -4.93
C GLN A 28 -17.05 -5.33 -4.80
N TYR A 29 -16.90 -6.61 -5.12
CA TYR A 29 -17.95 -7.62 -5.03
C TYR A 29 -17.54 -8.77 -4.09
N LEU A 30 -18.52 -9.41 -3.46
CA LEU A 30 -18.27 -10.61 -2.65
C LEU A 30 -17.79 -11.74 -3.55
N SER A 31 -16.84 -12.53 -3.05
CA SER A 31 -16.42 -13.77 -3.69
C SER A 31 -17.22 -14.94 -3.12
N ASP A 32 -17.29 -16.06 -3.84
CA ASP A 32 -17.90 -17.31 -3.34
C ASP A 32 -17.22 -17.84 -2.07
N LYS A 33 -16.00 -17.37 -1.77
CA LYS A 33 -15.24 -17.72 -0.55
C LYS A 33 -15.67 -16.91 0.66
N GLN A 34 -16.38 -15.80 0.48
CA GLN A 34 -16.93 -15.00 1.57
C GLN A 34 -18.40 -15.39 1.80
N VAL A 35 -18.61 -16.52 2.48
CA VAL A 35 -19.96 -16.93 2.89
C VAL A 35 -20.39 -16.10 4.11
N LEU A 36 -21.46 -15.33 3.97
CA LEU A 36 -22.03 -14.53 5.05
C LEU A 36 -23.14 -15.32 5.77
N PRO A 37 -23.21 -15.31 7.11
CA PRO A 37 -24.35 -15.83 7.83
C PRO A 37 -25.54 -14.85 7.74
N GLY A 38 -26.64 -15.23 7.09
CA GLY A 38 -27.89 -14.46 7.05
C GLY A 38 -28.86 -14.87 5.93
N PRO A 39 -30.16 -14.49 5.99
CA PRO A 39 -31.13 -14.88 4.97
C PRO A 39 -30.81 -14.26 3.61
N GLU A 40 -31.04 -15.07 2.58
CA GLU A 40 -30.83 -14.87 1.15
C GLU A 40 -30.74 -13.42 0.66
N PHE A 41 -29.59 -13.10 0.04
CA PHE A 41 -29.43 -11.88 -0.73
C PHE A 41 -30.35 -11.92 -1.95
N THR A 42 -31.33 -11.02 -1.96
CA THR A 42 -31.90 -10.53 -3.21
C THR A 42 -30.76 -9.93 -4.03
N ASN A 43 -30.56 -10.42 -5.25
CA ASN A 43 -29.73 -9.83 -6.28
C ASN A 43 -29.95 -8.31 -6.37
N LEU A 44 -29.20 -7.52 -5.59
CA LEU A 44 -29.03 -6.12 -5.90
C LEU A 44 -28.19 -6.12 -7.16
N THR A 45 -28.85 -5.86 -8.30
CA THR A 45 -28.22 -5.58 -9.59
C THR A 45 -27.37 -4.33 -9.42
N THR A 46 -26.20 -4.48 -8.83
CA THR A 46 -25.23 -3.41 -8.70
C THR A 46 -24.56 -3.27 -10.06
N SER A 47 -24.81 -2.14 -10.71
CA SER A 47 -24.18 -1.81 -11.99
C SER A 47 -22.67 -1.93 -11.83
N PHE A 48 -22.05 -2.58 -12.80
CA PHE A 48 -20.61 -2.74 -12.79
C PHE A 48 -19.92 -1.37 -12.87
N ARG A 49 -18.91 -1.16 -12.04
CA ARG A 49 -18.17 0.11 -11.97
C ARG A 49 -16.74 -0.10 -12.40
N ARG A 50 -16.26 0.83 -13.21
CA ARG A 50 -14.91 0.87 -13.73
C ARG A 50 -14.10 1.93 -13.02
N LEU A 51 -12.86 1.61 -12.73
CA LEU A 51 -11.95 2.54 -12.06
C LEU A 51 -11.41 3.56 -13.06
N ILE A 52 -11.36 4.82 -12.64
CA ILE A 52 -10.61 5.86 -13.34
C ILE A 52 -9.13 5.73 -12.92
N SER A 53 -8.28 5.53 -13.92
CA SER A 53 -6.87 5.21 -13.79
C SER A 53 -5.99 6.20 -14.55
N SER A 54 -4.69 6.22 -14.24
CA SER A 54 -3.70 6.90 -15.07
C SER A 54 -3.46 6.13 -16.38
N PRO A 55 -2.96 6.79 -17.44
CA PRO A 55 -2.41 6.08 -18.59
C PRO A 55 -1.41 5.00 -18.15
N ALA A 56 -1.40 3.88 -18.89
CA ALA A 56 -0.41 2.84 -18.69
C ALA A 56 0.96 3.34 -19.19
N PRO A 57 2.04 3.26 -18.40
CA PRO A 57 3.36 3.63 -18.89
C PRO A 57 3.80 2.69 -20.01
N GLU A 58 4.09 3.23 -21.19
CA GLU A 58 4.56 2.47 -22.35
C GLU A 58 6.08 2.24 -22.31
N HIS A 59 6.81 3.15 -21.66
CA HIS A 59 8.26 3.10 -21.56
C HIS A 59 8.74 3.18 -20.11
N PRO A 60 9.91 2.62 -19.79
CA PRO A 60 10.53 2.79 -18.48
C PRO A 60 10.74 4.26 -18.13
N PHE A 61 10.61 4.59 -16.86
CA PHE A 61 10.82 5.94 -16.35
C PHE A 61 12.32 6.27 -16.32
N LEU A 62 12.66 7.46 -16.80
CA LEU A 62 14.00 8.01 -16.64
C LEU A 62 14.22 8.38 -15.16
N THR A 63 15.10 7.64 -14.48
CA THR A 63 15.50 7.93 -13.10
C THR A 63 16.87 8.59 -13.07
N PRO A 64 17.03 9.72 -12.35
CA PRO A 64 18.36 10.24 -12.06
C PRO A 64 19.13 9.20 -11.24
N GLU A 65 20.28 8.76 -11.73
CA GLU A 65 21.22 7.91 -10.99
C GLU A 65 22.29 8.76 -10.30
N PRO A 66 22.90 8.28 -9.19
CA PRO A 66 24.00 8.98 -8.56
C PRO A 66 25.18 9.12 -9.53
N LYS A 67 25.66 10.36 -9.71
CA LYS A 67 26.78 10.69 -10.62
C LYS A 67 28.14 10.13 -10.17
N SER A 68 28.26 9.51 -9.00
CA SER A 68 29.48 8.84 -8.55
C SER A 68 29.20 7.72 -7.55
N SER A 69 30.05 6.69 -7.60
CA SER A 69 30.14 5.58 -6.63
C SER A 69 30.52 5.99 -5.20
N GLY A 70 30.73 7.30 -4.96
CA GLY A 70 31.27 7.84 -3.70
C GLY A 70 30.25 8.15 -2.60
N HIS A 71 28.94 8.11 -2.89
CA HIS A 71 27.93 8.16 -1.84
C HIS A 71 27.64 6.74 -1.39
N ALA A 72 28.56 6.17 -0.61
CA ALA A 72 28.38 4.88 0.04
C ALA A 72 27.04 4.89 0.78
N GLN A 73 26.01 4.29 0.17
CA GLN A 73 24.94 3.68 0.96
C GLN A 73 25.69 2.78 1.96
N SER A 74 25.39 2.92 3.25
CA SER A 74 26.01 2.12 4.30
C SER A 74 26.19 0.69 3.80
N ALA A 75 27.42 0.18 3.76
CA ALA A 75 27.76 -1.08 3.11
C ALA A 75 26.71 -2.13 3.50
N ALA A 76 25.84 -2.49 2.55
CA ALA A 76 24.77 -3.44 2.82
C ALA A 76 25.43 -4.74 3.31
N SER A 77 24.88 -5.36 4.34
CA SER A 77 25.44 -6.63 4.83
C SER A 77 25.48 -7.64 3.68
N PRO A 78 26.45 -8.59 3.67
CA PRO A 78 26.50 -9.63 2.63
C PRO A 78 25.15 -10.36 2.48
N ALA A 79 24.45 -10.61 3.59
CA ALA A 79 23.12 -11.21 3.58
C ALA A 79 22.07 -10.34 2.86
N SER A 80 22.11 -9.01 3.05
CA SER A 80 21.23 -8.09 2.34
C SER A 80 21.51 -8.05 0.84
N GLN A 81 22.78 -8.10 0.44
CA GLN A 81 23.17 -8.12 -0.97
C GLN A 81 22.69 -9.41 -1.63
N ILE A 82 22.88 -10.56 -0.98
CA ILE A 82 22.37 -11.85 -1.46
C ILE A 82 20.84 -11.80 -1.58
N ALA A 83 20.13 -11.25 -0.57
CA ALA A 83 18.68 -11.14 -0.62
C ALA A 83 18.18 -10.24 -1.75
N GLU A 84 18.94 -9.21 -2.12
CA GLU A 84 18.65 -8.35 -3.28
C GLU A 84 18.88 -9.11 -4.59
N LEU A 85 20.02 -9.77 -4.76
CA LEU A 85 20.33 -10.59 -5.94
C LEU A 85 19.30 -11.71 -6.15
N MET A 86 18.88 -12.40 -5.09
CA MET A 86 17.83 -13.42 -5.15
C MET A 86 16.49 -12.85 -5.61
N THR A 87 16.18 -11.61 -5.23
CA THR A 87 14.97 -10.93 -5.71
C THR A 87 15.07 -10.52 -7.16
N ILE A 88 16.21 -9.98 -7.60
CA ILE A 88 16.45 -9.64 -9.01
C ILE A 88 16.28 -10.90 -9.86
N ALA A 89 16.95 -12.00 -9.51
CA ALA A 89 16.82 -13.28 -10.21
C ALA A 89 15.37 -13.81 -10.23
N SER A 90 14.64 -13.69 -9.12
CA SER A 90 13.22 -14.10 -9.08
C SER A 90 12.35 -13.26 -10.01
N VAL A 91 12.61 -11.95 -10.09
CA VAL A 91 11.90 -11.02 -10.96
C VAL A 91 12.21 -11.28 -12.43
N GLU A 92 13.49 -11.47 -12.78
CA GLU A 92 13.90 -11.78 -14.15
C GLU A 92 13.29 -13.08 -14.64
N SER A 93 13.37 -14.14 -13.81
CA SER A 93 12.74 -15.42 -14.11
C SER A 93 11.22 -15.30 -14.27
N ALA A 94 10.55 -14.48 -13.47
CA ALA A 94 9.13 -14.22 -13.60
C ALA A 94 8.78 -13.52 -14.93
N LEU A 95 9.57 -12.51 -15.33
CA LEU A 95 9.38 -11.82 -16.61
C LEU A 95 9.60 -12.75 -17.80
N GLU A 96 10.65 -13.57 -17.76
CA GLU A 96 10.92 -14.58 -18.79
C GLU A 96 9.77 -15.59 -18.89
N ASN A 97 9.26 -16.04 -17.73
CA ASN A 97 8.16 -17.00 -17.67
C ASN A 97 6.87 -16.44 -18.30
N ILE A 98 6.53 -15.18 -18.01
CA ILE A 98 5.39 -14.49 -18.63
C ILE A 98 5.61 -14.35 -20.13
N ARG A 99 6.75 -13.78 -20.58
CA ARG A 99 7.04 -13.51 -21.99
C ARG A 99 7.07 -14.78 -22.85
N GLY A 100 7.57 -15.88 -22.30
CA GLY A 100 7.62 -17.17 -22.98
C GLY A 100 6.26 -17.87 -23.07
N SER A 101 5.31 -17.55 -22.19
CA SER A 101 4.07 -18.32 -22.01
C SER A 101 2.78 -17.54 -22.25
N TYR A 102 2.85 -16.22 -22.37
CA TYR A 102 1.69 -15.34 -22.50
C TYR A 102 1.94 -14.26 -23.55
N GLN A 103 1.04 -14.19 -24.53
CA GLN A 103 1.10 -13.24 -25.66
C GLN A 103 0.01 -12.17 -25.60
N GLY A 104 -0.78 -12.12 -24.52
CA GLY A 104 -1.82 -11.12 -24.35
C GLY A 104 -1.29 -9.79 -23.81
N PRO A 105 -2.17 -8.79 -23.65
CA PRO A 105 -1.77 -7.49 -23.11
C PRO A 105 -1.37 -7.60 -21.63
N TRP A 106 -0.46 -6.73 -21.19
CA TRP A 106 0.01 -6.67 -19.78
C TRP A 106 -0.93 -5.90 -18.85
N CYS A 107 -1.89 -5.17 -19.42
CA CYS A 107 -3.01 -4.58 -18.70
C CYS A 107 -4.24 -4.49 -19.61
N LEU A 108 -5.42 -4.46 -19.01
CA LEU A 108 -6.68 -4.24 -19.69
C LEU A 108 -6.83 -2.76 -20.10
N PRO A 109 -7.73 -2.44 -21.05
CA PRO A 109 -8.02 -1.05 -21.41
C PRO A 109 -8.45 -0.23 -20.19
N ARG A 110 -7.73 0.87 -19.94
CA ARG A 110 -7.97 1.78 -18.82
C ARG A 110 -8.96 2.87 -19.20
N ILE A 111 -9.81 3.25 -18.25
CA ILE A 111 -10.58 4.49 -18.33
C ILE A 111 -9.72 5.60 -17.72
N THR A 112 -9.37 6.60 -18.51
CA THR A 112 -8.65 7.78 -18.05
C THR A 112 -9.61 8.97 -17.98
N SER A 113 -9.40 9.87 -17.03
CA SER A 113 -10.19 11.12 -16.99
C SER A 113 -9.84 11.97 -18.22
N GLN A 114 -10.80 12.24 -19.09
CA GLN A 114 -10.64 13.24 -20.15
C GLN A 114 -10.67 14.65 -19.53
N SER A 115 -9.56 15.09 -18.93
CA SER A 115 -9.18 16.50 -18.73
C SER A 115 -7.90 16.58 -17.88
N ALA A 116 -6.75 16.44 -18.51
CA ALA A 116 -5.58 17.26 -18.19
C ALA A 116 -4.82 17.41 -19.51
N SER A 117 -4.72 18.64 -20.00
CA SER A 117 -3.82 18.97 -21.10
C SER A 117 -2.41 18.44 -20.78
N PRO A 118 -1.60 18.06 -21.79
CA PRO A 118 -0.22 17.61 -21.59
C PRO A 118 0.66 18.56 -20.75
N ASP A 119 0.28 19.83 -20.64
CA ASP A 119 0.99 20.89 -19.91
C ASP A 119 1.02 20.79 -18.37
N GLU A 120 0.28 19.88 -17.73
CA GLU A 120 0.40 19.63 -16.28
C GLU A 120 1.38 18.50 -15.92
N LEU A 121 1.79 17.67 -16.87
CA LEU A 121 2.80 16.62 -16.67
C LEU A 121 4.25 17.14 -16.82
N ASP A 122 4.45 18.34 -17.38
CA ASP A 122 5.77 18.90 -17.68
C ASP A 122 6.29 19.93 -16.66
N ARG A 123 5.48 20.33 -15.67
CA ARG A 123 5.90 21.33 -14.67
C ARG A 123 6.88 20.81 -13.60
N THR A 124 7.25 19.53 -13.62
CA THR A 124 8.32 18.99 -12.76
C THR A 124 9.70 18.96 -13.42
N SER A 125 9.83 19.42 -14.67
CA SER A 125 11.06 19.35 -15.45
C SER A 125 11.52 20.75 -15.88
N LYS A 126 12.10 21.54 -14.97
CA LYS A 126 12.93 22.68 -15.38
C LYS A 126 14.41 22.36 -15.14
N PRO A 127 15.30 22.56 -16.14
CA PRO A 127 16.73 22.36 -15.96
C PRO A 127 17.29 23.44 -15.03
N ILE A 128 18.10 23.02 -14.05
CA ILE A 128 18.96 23.93 -13.29
C ILE A 128 20.07 24.36 -14.24
N LYS A 129 20.12 25.63 -14.62
CA LYS A 129 21.29 26.22 -15.30
C LYS A 129 22.47 26.20 -14.34
N GLU A 130 23.58 25.62 -14.79
CA GLU A 130 24.89 25.79 -14.18
C GLU A 130 25.25 27.28 -14.15
N VAL A 131 25.64 27.76 -12.97
CA VAL A 131 26.39 29.01 -12.83
C VAL A 131 27.71 28.63 -12.17
N GLU A 132 28.78 28.64 -12.96
CA GLU A 132 30.15 28.51 -12.50
C GLU A 132 30.56 29.72 -11.62
N GLY A 133 31.22 29.40 -10.51
CA GLY A 133 32.38 30.09 -9.95
C GLY A 133 32.30 31.59 -9.61
N LEU A 134 32.08 31.91 -8.33
CA LEU A 134 32.73 33.04 -7.64
C LEU A 134 32.97 32.69 -6.14
N PRO A 135 34.08 33.13 -5.52
CA PRO A 135 34.56 32.62 -4.23
C PRO A 135 33.82 33.21 -3.01
N ILE A 136 33.59 32.36 -2.00
CA ILE A 136 33.01 32.71 -0.70
C ILE A 136 34.13 33.19 0.24
N PRO A 137 34.02 34.36 0.93
CA PRO A 137 35.00 34.78 1.93
C PRO A 137 34.80 34.03 3.27
N PRO A 138 35.86 33.83 4.08
CA PRO A 138 35.80 33.00 5.29
C PRO A 138 35.02 33.68 6.44
N PRO A 139 34.49 32.88 7.40
CA PRO A 139 33.54 33.35 8.41
C PRO A 139 34.23 34.17 9.51
N LYS A 140 33.61 35.29 9.90
CA LYS A 140 33.96 36.05 11.10
C LYS A 140 33.23 35.48 12.31
N THR A 141 34.01 35.01 13.28
CA THR A 141 33.61 34.68 14.65
C THR A 141 33.36 35.94 15.47
N THR A 142 32.26 35.99 16.24
CA THR A 142 32.09 36.77 17.50
C THR A 142 30.70 36.54 18.12
N PRO A 143 30.48 36.82 19.44
CA PRO A 143 30.22 35.76 20.40
C PRO A 143 28.83 35.80 21.06
N ILE A 144 28.52 34.72 21.78
CA ILE A 144 27.39 34.51 22.69
C ILE A 144 27.41 35.54 23.83
N PRO A 145 26.23 36.08 24.23
CA PRO A 145 26.01 36.47 25.62
C PRO A 145 24.88 35.69 26.30
N LYS A 146 25.01 35.64 27.63
CA LYS A 146 24.42 34.71 28.58
C LYS A 146 23.12 35.23 29.20
N ASN A 147 22.16 34.31 29.37
CA ASN A 147 21.20 34.18 30.48
C ASN A 147 20.02 35.19 30.64
N PRO A 148 18.96 34.84 31.41
CA PRO A 148 17.60 34.71 30.88
C PRO A 148 16.60 35.70 31.51
N LYS A 149 15.47 35.96 30.82
CA LYS A 149 14.33 36.70 31.41
C LYS A 149 13.01 35.96 31.16
N SER A 150 12.24 35.91 32.24
CA SER A 150 10.97 35.22 32.49
C SER A 150 9.81 35.67 31.60
N PRO A 151 8.74 34.87 31.43
CA PRO A 151 7.59 35.21 30.61
C PRO A 151 6.57 36.08 31.38
N PRO A 152 5.87 37.04 30.73
CA PRO A 152 4.74 37.71 31.36
C PRO A 152 3.45 36.88 31.18
N LYS A 153 2.72 36.73 32.30
CA LYS A 153 1.30 36.35 32.35
C LYS A 153 0.46 37.50 31.79
N LEU A 154 -0.54 37.19 30.95
CA LEU A 154 -1.68 38.06 30.71
C LEU A 154 -2.96 37.22 30.61
N THR A 155 -3.80 37.47 31.60
CA THR A 155 -5.22 37.15 31.75
C THR A 155 -6.07 38.01 30.82
N GLY A 156 -7.10 37.43 30.19
CA GLY A 156 -8.11 38.20 29.43
C GLY A 156 -9.12 37.30 28.72
N GLU A 157 -10.39 37.48 29.05
CA GLU A 157 -11.59 36.77 28.58
C GLU A 157 -11.92 36.92 27.07
N PRO A 158 -12.86 36.10 26.51
CA PRO A 158 -12.99 35.93 25.06
C PRO A 158 -13.76 37.07 24.40
N VAL A 159 -13.14 37.72 23.42
CA VAL A 159 -13.81 38.66 22.51
C VAL A 159 -14.44 37.89 21.36
N THR A 160 -15.78 37.97 21.29
CA THR A 160 -16.60 37.47 20.19
C THR A 160 -16.35 38.35 18.96
N ILE A 161 -15.82 37.76 17.88
CA ILE A 161 -15.70 38.42 16.57
C ILE A 161 -16.83 37.90 15.67
N THR A 162 -17.85 38.73 15.49
CA THR A 162 -18.85 38.60 14.43
C THR A 162 -18.21 38.83 13.05
N PRO A 163 -18.43 37.97 12.03
CA PRO A 163 -18.04 38.27 10.67
C PRO A 163 -19.10 39.16 10.01
N SER A 164 -18.74 40.41 9.73
CA SER A 164 -19.51 41.32 8.90
C SER A 164 -19.59 40.81 7.47
N GLN A 165 -20.82 40.81 6.96
CA GLN A 165 -21.24 40.35 5.65
C GLN A 165 -20.64 41.21 4.53
N VAL A 166 -20.06 40.55 3.53
CA VAL A 166 -20.09 41.02 2.14
C VAL A 166 -20.79 39.92 1.35
N ASN A 167 -22.11 40.02 1.29
CA ASN A 167 -22.98 39.15 0.50
C ASN A 167 -22.87 39.52 -0.98
N ASN A 168 -22.44 38.57 -1.81
CA ASN A 168 -22.70 38.60 -3.25
C ASN A 168 -23.76 37.52 -3.51
N PRO A 169 -25.02 37.88 -3.85
CA PRO A 169 -26.12 36.93 -3.92
C PRO A 169 -26.24 36.38 -5.33
N ASP A 170 -25.43 35.38 -5.72
CA ASP A 170 -25.74 34.51 -6.87
C ASP A 170 -24.80 33.30 -6.99
N ARG A 171 -24.72 32.49 -5.93
CA ARG A 171 -24.37 31.06 -6.04
C ARG A 171 -24.67 30.34 -4.73
N PRO A 172 -25.53 29.31 -4.71
CA PRO A 172 -25.56 28.39 -3.59
C PRO A 172 -24.31 27.53 -3.65
N ASN A 173 -23.21 27.96 -3.00
CA ASN A 173 -22.11 27.07 -2.65
C ASN A 173 -22.61 26.11 -1.54
N LYS A 174 -23.37 25.10 -1.93
CA LYS A 174 -23.67 23.97 -1.07
C LYS A 174 -22.35 23.19 -0.91
N PRO A 175 -21.79 23.01 0.30
CA PRO A 175 -20.67 22.11 0.47
C PRO A 175 -21.14 20.71 0.09
N THR A 176 -20.77 20.25 -1.11
CA THR A 176 -21.09 18.91 -1.59
C THR A 176 -20.31 17.93 -0.73
N THR A 177 -20.99 17.29 0.22
CA THR A 177 -20.42 16.13 0.92
C THR A 177 -20.00 15.13 -0.18
N PRO A 178 -18.74 14.66 -0.18
CA PRO A 178 -18.29 13.72 -1.20
C PRO A 178 -19.18 12.48 -1.15
N SER A 179 -19.74 12.10 -2.29
CA SER A 179 -20.47 10.85 -2.46
C SER A 179 -19.49 9.69 -2.63
N PHE A 180 -19.75 8.57 -1.98
CA PHE A 180 -18.89 7.37 -2.00
C PHE A 180 -19.66 6.16 -2.57
N TYR A 181 -18.94 5.25 -3.22
CA TYR A 181 -19.41 3.90 -3.52
C TYR A 181 -18.90 2.95 -2.45
N ILE A 182 -19.80 2.37 -1.66
CA ILE A 182 -19.41 1.47 -0.57
C ILE A 182 -19.65 0.03 -1.02
N PRO A 183 -18.61 -0.81 -1.10
CA PRO A 183 -18.79 -2.21 -1.47
C PRO A 183 -19.57 -2.95 -0.37
N PRO A 184 -20.36 -3.97 -0.74
CA PRO A 184 -21.21 -4.70 0.17
C PRO A 184 -20.37 -5.36 1.28
N HIS A 185 -20.89 -5.32 2.51
CA HIS A 185 -20.26 -5.88 3.72
C HIS A 185 -18.87 -5.33 4.05
N SER A 186 -18.45 -4.24 3.42
CA SER A 186 -17.28 -3.51 3.89
C SER A 186 -17.61 -2.76 5.17
N HIS A 187 -16.67 -2.75 6.10
CA HIS A 187 -16.79 -2.04 7.38
C HIS A 187 -15.68 -1.01 7.46
N THR A 188 -16.02 0.25 7.69
CA THR A 188 -15.02 1.33 7.74
C THR A 188 -14.86 1.82 9.17
N LEU A 189 -13.62 1.81 9.65
CA LEU A 189 -13.18 2.47 10.87
C LEU A 189 -12.39 3.72 10.46
N THR A 190 -13.03 4.89 10.48
CA THR A 190 -12.38 6.17 10.11
C THR A 190 -11.77 6.85 11.34
N GLY A 191 -10.56 7.37 11.19
CA GLY A 191 -9.90 8.18 12.22
C GLY A 191 -8.59 7.57 12.73
N PRO A 192 -7.95 8.23 13.73
CA PRO A 192 -6.59 7.95 14.15
C PRO A 192 -6.52 6.67 14.99
N PHE A 193 -6.62 5.51 14.32
CA PHE A 193 -6.54 4.17 14.90
C PHE A 193 -7.21 3.99 16.27
N SER A 194 -8.34 4.69 16.47
CA SER A 194 -9.11 4.71 17.70
C SER A 194 -10.55 5.14 17.39
N PRO A 195 -11.57 4.43 17.92
CA PRO A 195 -11.47 3.21 18.73
C PRO A 195 -11.02 1.98 17.89
N PRO A 196 -10.48 0.92 18.53
CA PRO A 196 -10.14 -0.33 17.84
C PRO A 196 -11.38 -1.08 17.37
N PRO A 197 -11.22 -2.11 16.49
CA PRO A 197 -12.28 -3.06 16.20
C PRO A 197 -12.89 -3.64 17.49
N PRO A 198 -14.17 -4.03 17.47
CA PRO A 198 -14.83 -4.62 18.64
C PRO A 198 -14.02 -5.79 19.23
N PRO A 199 -13.93 -5.94 20.56
CA PRO A 199 -13.05 -6.95 21.19
C PRO A 199 -13.28 -8.40 20.72
N ASN A 200 -14.54 -8.73 20.41
CA ASN A 200 -14.96 -10.05 19.94
C ASN A 200 -14.71 -10.26 18.44
N GLN A 201 -14.39 -9.20 17.70
CA GLN A 201 -14.06 -9.32 16.28
C GLN A 201 -12.65 -9.87 16.12
N LYS A 202 -12.53 -10.99 15.40
CA LYS A 202 -11.26 -11.59 15.01
C LYS A 202 -11.11 -11.60 13.50
N PHE A 203 -9.87 -11.63 13.03
CA PHE A 203 -9.52 -11.60 11.61
C PHE A 203 -8.59 -12.75 11.26
N ASN A 204 -8.89 -13.45 10.18
CA ASN A 204 -8.00 -14.47 9.60
C ASN A 204 -6.86 -13.82 8.81
N LEU A 205 -7.07 -12.60 8.29
CA LEU A 205 -6.05 -11.81 7.59
C LEU A 205 -6.05 -10.36 8.09
N ILE A 206 -4.89 -9.85 8.46
CA ILE A 206 -4.66 -8.41 8.66
C ILE A 206 -3.60 -7.95 7.66
N LEU A 207 -4.01 -7.11 6.70
CA LEU A 207 -3.13 -6.48 5.71
C LEU A 207 -2.78 -5.07 6.17
N LEU A 208 -1.50 -4.70 6.14
CA LEU A 208 -1.03 -3.38 6.51
C LEU A 208 -0.24 -2.73 5.36
N ASP A 209 -0.53 -1.45 5.07
CA ASP A 209 0.33 -0.57 4.25
C ASP A 209 0.83 0.63 5.07
N PRO A 210 1.80 0.44 5.99
CA PRO A 210 2.22 1.49 6.89
C PRO A 210 2.79 2.71 6.14
N PRO A 211 2.67 3.93 6.71
CA PRO A 211 3.20 5.16 6.12
C PRO A 211 4.73 5.24 6.30
N TRP A 212 5.47 4.36 5.63
CA TRP A 212 6.92 4.26 5.74
C TRP A 212 7.60 5.60 5.46
N PRO A 213 8.52 6.07 6.32
CA PRO A 213 9.22 7.32 6.12
C PRO A 213 10.00 7.32 4.82
N ASN A 214 9.68 8.26 3.92
CA ASN A 214 10.38 8.41 2.66
C ASN A 214 11.05 9.79 2.58
N ARG A 215 12.36 9.82 2.29
CA ARG A 215 13.15 11.07 2.14
C ARG A 215 12.59 11.98 1.03
N SER A 216 12.00 11.41 -0.02
CA SER A 216 11.42 12.18 -1.14
C SER A 216 10.10 12.88 -0.78
N ALA A 217 9.25 12.24 0.03
CA ALA A 217 8.00 12.81 0.50
C ALA A 217 8.21 14.01 1.45
N LYS A 218 9.39 14.11 2.10
CA LYS A 218 9.74 15.23 2.98
C LYS A 218 9.89 16.57 2.26
N ARG A 219 10.16 16.59 0.94
CA ARG A 219 10.44 17.83 0.18
C ARG A 219 9.21 18.52 -0.44
N LYS A 220 8.03 17.89 -0.47
CA LYS A 220 6.79 18.44 -1.08
C LYS A 220 5.92 19.30 -0.13
N ARG A 221 6.48 19.84 0.96
CA ARG A 221 5.71 20.57 2.00
C ARG A 221 5.67 22.09 1.80
N SER A 222 5.00 22.55 0.75
CA SER A 222 4.51 23.94 0.67
C SER A 222 3.08 24.03 0.11
N GLY A 223 2.25 23.01 0.32
CA GLY A 223 0.87 22.96 -0.16
C GLY A 223 -0.06 22.33 0.88
N HIS A 224 -1.24 22.93 1.05
CA HIS A 224 -2.25 22.62 2.05
C HIS A 224 -2.86 21.22 1.79
N GLY A 225 -2.33 20.17 2.43
CA GLY A 225 -2.82 18.80 2.29
C GLY A 225 -2.61 18.01 3.59
N THR A 226 -3.68 17.40 4.08
CA THR A 226 -3.87 16.82 5.42
C THR A 226 -3.13 15.51 5.72
N TYR A 227 -2.28 15.02 4.81
CA TYR A 227 -1.48 13.82 5.06
C TYR A 227 -0.21 14.17 5.86
N THR A 228 -0.13 13.71 7.11
CA THR A 228 1.09 13.82 7.92
C THR A 228 1.87 12.52 7.85
N PRO A 229 2.83 12.35 6.92
CA PRO A 229 3.71 11.19 6.94
C PRO A 229 4.48 11.17 8.27
N LEU A 230 4.63 9.98 8.84
CA LEU A 230 5.44 9.82 10.05
C LEU A 230 6.87 10.28 9.75
N SER A 231 7.38 11.17 10.59
CA SER A 231 8.62 11.92 10.32
C SER A 231 9.88 11.06 10.46
N SER A 232 9.77 9.90 11.12
CA SER A 232 10.88 9.00 11.46
C SER A 232 10.45 7.53 11.52
N VAL A 233 11.43 6.64 11.34
CA VAL A 233 11.26 5.18 11.52
C VAL A 233 10.89 4.86 12.98
N SER A 234 11.38 5.63 13.95
CA SER A 234 11.01 5.48 15.36
C SER A 234 9.51 5.70 15.60
N THR A 235 8.93 6.75 15.02
CA THR A 235 7.49 7.03 15.14
C THR A 235 6.65 5.96 14.45
N THR A 236 7.12 5.45 13.30
CA THR A 236 6.47 4.32 12.61
C THR A 236 6.51 3.06 13.46
N SER A 237 7.66 2.76 14.07
CA SER A 237 7.82 1.65 15.01
C SER A 237 6.88 1.78 16.19
N GLN A 238 6.84 2.93 16.86
CA GLN A 238 5.95 3.17 18.01
C GLN A 238 4.48 2.96 17.64
N LEU A 239 4.05 3.47 16.48
CA LEU A 239 2.68 3.27 16.01
C LEU A 239 2.39 1.79 15.77
N LEU A 240 3.23 1.09 15.02
CA LEU A 240 3.02 -0.34 14.73
C LEU A 240 3.04 -1.20 16.00
N CYS A 241 3.92 -0.90 16.95
CA CYS A 241 3.99 -1.56 18.25
C CYS A 241 2.75 -1.34 19.12
N SER A 242 2.00 -0.24 18.90
CA SER A 242 0.80 0.08 19.67
C SER A 242 -0.41 -0.75 19.26
N PHE A 243 -0.40 -1.35 18.07
CA PHE A 243 -1.54 -2.13 17.59
C PHE A 243 -1.59 -3.51 18.26
N PRO A 244 -2.77 -3.92 18.79
CA PRO A 244 -2.93 -5.19 19.48
C PRO A 244 -3.14 -6.35 18.49
N ILE A 245 -2.30 -6.44 17.44
CA ILE A 245 -2.43 -7.37 16.31
C ILE A 245 -2.63 -8.82 16.78
N ALA A 246 -1.82 -9.28 17.73
CA ALA A 246 -1.91 -10.65 18.27
C ALA A 246 -3.31 -11.02 18.78
N SER A 247 -4.00 -10.04 19.38
CA SER A 247 -5.35 -10.19 19.95
C SER A 247 -6.46 -10.10 18.89
N LEU A 248 -6.20 -9.42 17.78
CA LEU A 248 -7.12 -9.27 16.66
C LEU A 248 -7.09 -10.49 15.72
N LEU A 249 -5.99 -11.23 15.71
CA LEU A 249 -5.86 -12.44 14.88
C LEU A 249 -6.73 -13.58 15.41
N SER A 250 -7.47 -14.22 14.49
CA SER A 250 -8.24 -15.43 14.75
C SER A 250 -7.31 -16.56 15.23
N PRO A 251 -7.73 -17.32 16.27
CA PRO A 251 -7.01 -18.51 16.72
C PRO A 251 -7.22 -19.74 15.83
N ASP A 252 -8.22 -19.74 14.93
CA ASP A 252 -8.70 -20.95 14.26
C ASP A 252 -7.83 -21.44 13.08
N ASN A 253 -7.92 -22.77 12.84
CA ASN A 253 -7.61 -23.61 11.64
C ASN A 253 -6.37 -23.37 10.76
N GLY A 254 -5.52 -22.40 11.08
CA GLY A 254 -4.28 -22.14 10.34
C GLY A 254 -3.36 -21.12 11.02
N GLY A 255 -3.84 -20.43 12.05
CA GLY A 255 -3.15 -19.28 12.65
C GLY A 255 -3.39 -18.03 11.80
N GLY A 256 -3.97 -16.99 12.39
CA GLY A 256 -4.23 -15.74 11.67
C GLY A 256 -2.98 -15.17 11.00
N LEU A 257 -3.18 -14.60 9.81
CA LEU A 257 -2.15 -14.05 8.96
C LEU A 257 -2.00 -12.54 9.14
N VAL A 258 -0.76 -12.08 9.09
CA VAL A 258 -0.40 -10.66 9.01
C VAL A 258 0.42 -10.46 7.75
N ALA A 259 -0.05 -9.60 6.86
CA ALA A 259 0.66 -9.24 5.64
C ALA A 259 1.05 -7.76 5.71
N VAL A 260 2.32 -7.42 5.52
CA VAL A 260 2.81 -6.04 5.61
C VAL A 260 3.54 -5.64 4.35
N TRP A 261 3.01 -4.63 3.66
CA TRP A 261 3.74 -3.97 2.58
C TRP A 261 4.96 -3.26 3.17
N VAL A 262 6.13 -3.49 2.59
CA VAL A 262 7.39 -2.85 2.98
C VAL A 262 8.09 -2.26 1.77
N THR A 263 8.79 -1.16 1.97
CA THR A 263 9.71 -0.63 0.96
C THR A 263 10.97 -1.49 0.89
N ASN A 264 11.81 -1.31 -0.13
CA ASN A 264 13.10 -2.01 -0.26
C ASN A 264 14.18 -1.54 0.74
N SER A 265 13.80 -0.81 1.79
CA SER A 265 14.73 -0.42 2.85
C SER A 265 14.93 -1.59 3.81
N THR A 266 16.17 -2.07 3.90
CA THR A 266 16.60 -3.07 4.91
C THR A 266 16.16 -2.67 6.31
N ARG A 267 16.31 -1.39 6.66
CA ARG A 267 15.86 -0.84 7.94
C ARG A 267 14.38 -1.07 8.23
N HIS A 268 13.50 -0.97 7.23
CA HIS A 268 12.06 -1.23 7.42
C HIS A 268 11.78 -2.72 7.57
N ARG A 269 12.51 -3.57 6.83
CA ARG A 269 12.45 -5.02 6.96
C ARG A 269 12.93 -5.46 8.35
N ASP A 270 14.09 -5.00 8.79
CA ASP A 270 14.70 -5.36 10.08
C ASP A 270 13.84 -4.89 11.25
N LEU A 271 13.17 -3.74 11.11
CA LEU A 271 12.22 -3.28 12.13
C LEU A 271 11.12 -4.32 12.40
N LEU A 272 10.69 -5.05 11.38
CA LEU A 272 9.67 -6.09 11.51
C LEU A 272 10.28 -7.44 11.89
N LEU A 273 11.40 -7.80 11.26
CA LEU A 273 11.93 -9.18 11.24
C LEU A 273 13.15 -9.43 12.12
N ASP A 274 13.75 -8.40 12.71
CA ASP A 274 14.95 -8.59 13.55
C ASP A 274 14.69 -9.67 14.62
N PRO A 275 15.54 -10.71 14.73
CA PRO A 275 15.25 -11.85 15.60
C PRO A 275 15.10 -11.52 17.08
N LYS A 276 15.69 -10.40 17.54
CA LYS A 276 15.72 -10.00 18.96
C LYS A 276 14.73 -8.88 19.27
N THR A 277 14.52 -7.97 18.32
CA THR A 277 13.83 -6.69 18.54
C THR A 277 12.69 -6.45 17.54
N GLY A 278 12.55 -7.30 16.53
CA GLY A 278 11.57 -7.16 15.46
C GLY A 278 10.14 -7.24 15.97
N ILE A 279 9.29 -6.37 15.41
CA ILE A 279 7.89 -6.22 15.81
C ILE A 279 7.11 -7.54 15.66
N PHE A 280 7.38 -8.34 14.61
CA PHE A 280 6.67 -9.58 14.35
C PHE A 280 6.78 -10.55 15.53
N ALA A 281 8.00 -10.81 15.98
CA ALA A 281 8.25 -11.72 17.09
C ALA A 281 7.88 -11.09 18.44
N LYS A 282 8.31 -9.85 18.70
CA LYS A 282 8.26 -9.24 20.03
C LYS A 282 6.88 -8.68 20.40
N ASN A 283 6.18 -8.06 19.45
CA ASN A 283 4.94 -7.34 19.72
C ASN A 283 3.71 -8.10 19.23
N TRP A 284 3.82 -8.80 18.09
CA TRP A 284 2.67 -9.41 17.44
C TRP A 284 2.59 -10.93 17.60
N GLY A 285 3.67 -11.58 18.05
CA GLY A 285 3.71 -13.04 18.26
C GLY A 285 3.53 -13.83 16.97
N VAL A 286 3.98 -13.28 15.84
CA VAL A 286 3.88 -13.90 14.51
C VAL A 286 5.27 -14.26 13.97
N GLU A 287 5.33 -15.25 13.10
CA GLU A 287 6.54 -15.68 12.40
C GLU A 287 6.39 -15.50 10.89
N LEU A 288 7.45 -15.04 10.22
CA LEU A 288 7.45 -14.91 8.77
C LEU A 288 7.34 -16.30 8.13
N ILE A 289 6.32 -16.49 7.30
CA ILE A 289 6.12 -17.73 6.55
C ILE A 289 6.47 -17.58 5.07
N GLY A 290 6.44 -16.36 4.52
CA GLY A 290 6.80 -16.14 3.13
C GLY A 290 6.78 -14.67 2.72
N GLU A 291 7.06 -14.46 1.45
CA GLU A 291 7.16 -13.14 0.87
C GLU A 291 6.62 -13.11 -0.56
N TRP A 292 5.82 -12.09 -0.86
CA TRP A 292 5.42 -11.76 -2.22
C TRP A 292 6.15 -10.51 -2.71
N ILE A 293 6.53 -10.51 -3.98
CA ILE A 293 7.18 -9.39 -4.66
C ILE A 293 6.18 -8.82 -5.65
N TRP A 294 5.82 -7.54 -5.50
CA TRP A 294 5.04 -6.83 -6.50
C TRP A 294 5.98 -6.07 -7.43
N LEU A 295 6.16 -6.57 -8.65
CA LEU A 295 6.91 -5.92 -9.72
C LEU A 295 5.99 -5.00 -10.53
N LYS A 296 6.47 -3.79 -10.78
CA LYS A 296 5.82 -2.79 -11.64
C LYS A 296 6.46 -2.83 -13.01
N ALA A 297 5.65 -3.09 -14.02
CA ALA A 297 6.06 -3.16 -15.42
C ALA A 297 5.36 -2.11 -16.28
N THR A 298 5.92 -1.81 -17.44
CA THR A 298 5.27 -1.04 -18.51
C THR A 298 4.16 -1.88 -19.15
N SER A 299 3.31 -1.27 -19.97
CA SER A 299 2.33 -2.00 -20.80
C SER A 299 2.97 -2.96 -21.81
N ASN A 300 4.29 -2.84 -22.03
CA ASN A 300 5.09 -3.71 -22.89
C ASN A 300 5.83 -4.81 -22.09
N GLY A 301 5.66 -4.85 -20.77
CA GLY A 301 6.27 -5.89 -19.94
C GLY A 301 7.73 -5.67 -19.57
N GLU A 302 8.20 -4.43 -19.61
CA GLU A 302 9.53 -4.05 -19.13
C GLU A 302 9.43 -3.49 -17.71
N PRO A 303 10.41 -3.70 -16.82
CA PRO A 303 10.43 -2.99 -15.53
C PRO A 303 10.31 -1.46 -15.72
N ILE A 304 9.48 -0.80 -14.92
CA ILE A 304 9.30 0.66 -15.03
C ILE A 304 10.55 1.48 -14.67
N VAL A 305 11.54 0.84 -14.04
CA VAL A 305 12.86 1.36 -13.69
C VAL A 305 13.81 0.17 -13.77
N ASP A 306 15.07 0.42 -14.11
CA ASP A 306 16.12 -0.60 -14.07
C ASP A 306 16.14 -1.37 -12.72
N LEU A 307 16.26 -2.69 -12.79
CA LEU A 307 16.37 -3.56 -11.60
C LEU A 307 17.64 -3.25 -10.79
N GLU A 308 18.69 -2.81 -11.47
CA GLU A 308 19.98 -2.44 -10.89
C GLU A 308 20.03 -1.00 -10.39
N SER A 309 18.97 -0.20 -10.61
CA SER A 309 18.92 1.19 -10.14
C SER A 309 19.19 1.29 -8.64
N GLN A 310 20.05 2.24 -8.26
CA GLN A 310 20.52 2.36 -6.87
C GLN A 310 19.53 3.10 -5.98
N TRP A 311 18.73 3.99 -6.56
CA TRP A 311 17.84 4.87 -5.80
C TRP A 311 16.38 4.43 -5.80
N ARG A 312 15.96 3.71 -6.84
CA ARG A 312 14.58 3.24 -6.98
C ARG A 312 14.61 1.81 -7.45
N LYS A 313 13.68 1.01 -6.93
CA LYS A 313 13.46 -0.35 -7.43
C LYS A 313 12.08 -0.41 -8.08
N PRO A 314 11.92 -1.17 -9.17
CA PRO A 314 10.63 -1.33 -9.84
C PRO A 314 9.70 -2.27 -9.07
N TYR A 315 10.07 -2.74 -7.88
CA TYR A 315 9.27 -3.66 -7.09
C TYR A 315 9.06 -3.20 -5.64
N GLU A 316 8.03 -3.71 -5.00
CA GLU A 316 7.77 -3.62 -3.55
C GLU A 316 7.57 -5.02 -2.99
N ARG A 317 7.71 -5.17 -1.67
CA ARG A 317 7.63 -6.47 -0.99
C ARG A 317 6.44 -6.52 -0.05
N LEU A 318 5.82 -7.68 0.06
CA LEU A 318 4.79 -8.01 1.03
C LEU A 318 5.28 -9.16 1.90
N LEU A 319 5.54 -8.87 3.17
CA LEU A 319 5.94 -9.87 4.15
C LEU A 319 4.69 -10.54 4.69
N ILE A 320 4.62 -11.87 4.63
CA ILE A 320 3.47 -12.64 5.12
C ILE A 320 3.94 -13.45 6.33
N ALA A 321 3.30 -13.18 7.46
CA ALA A 321 3.56 -13.83 8.73
C ALA A 321 2.31 -14.51 9.28
N ARG A 322 2.52 -15.50 10.14
CA ARG A 322 1.47 -16.30 10.76
C ARG A 322 1.61 -16.26 12.27
N LYS A 323 0.48 -16.22 12.98
CA LYS A 323 0.45 -16.38 14.43
C LYS A 323 1.03 -17.74 14.82
N LYS A 324 2.01 -17.73 15.74
CA LYS A 324 2.59 -18.98 16.25
C LYS A 324 1.51 -19.82 16.91
N ALA A 325 1.44 -21.11 16.57
CA ALA A 325 0.57 -22.04 17.27
C ALA A 325 1.03 -22.14 18.73
N GLY A 326 0.13 -21.88 19.67
CA GLY A 326 0.42 -22.01 21.09
C GLY A 326 0.47 -23.48 21.49
N VAL A 327 1.58 -24.17 21.21
CA VAL A 327 1.84 -25.52 21.75
C VAL A 327 3.18 -25.51 22.46
N VAL A 328 3.09 -25.61 23.80
CA VAL A 328 4.11 -26.21 24.66
C VAL A 328 4.19 -27.69 24.28
N ASP A 329 5.00 -28.02 23.26
CA ASP A 329 5.34 -29.42 23.00
C ASP A 329 6.54 -29.78 23.87
N VAL A 330 6.26 -30.44 24.99
CA VAL A 330 7.22 -31.23 25.77
C VAL A 330 7.47 -32.54 25.02
N GLN A 331 7.95 -32.46 23.79
CA GLN A 331 8.64 -33.53 23.07
C GLN A 331 9.08 -32.99 21.71
N GLY A 332 10.40 -32.84 21.57
CA GLY A 332 11.03 -32.33 20.36
C GLY A 332 10.77 -33.24 19.17
N ASN A 333 9.84 -32.85 18.33
CA ASN A 333 9.84 -33.21 16.92
C ASN A 333 9.09 -32.15 16.10
N GLY A 334 9.53 -30.90 16.23
CA GLY A 334 9.01 -29.76 15.47
C GLY A 334 9.39 -29.85 14.00
N LYS A 335 8.65 -30.63 13.21
CA LYS A 335 8.58 -30.39 11.77
C LYS A 335 7.86 -29.06 11.57
N GLY A 336 8.63 -27.97 11.43
CA GLY A 336 8.08 -26.67 11.06
C GLY A 336 7.25 -26.82 9.79
N LYS A 337 6.00 -26.33 9.80
CA LYS A 337 5.20 -26.20 8.59
C LYS A 337 6.07 -25.50 7.53
N GLY A 338 6.20 -26.12 6.36
CA GLY A 338 7.10 -25.63 5.31
C GLY A 338 6.78 -24.17 4.95
N GLY A 339 7.83 -23.37 4.72
CA GLY A 339 7.67 -21.97 4.34
C GLY A 339 6.87 -21.83 3.03
N MET A 340 6.09 -20.76 2.93
CA MET A 340 5.38 -20.37 1.73
C MET A 340 6.37 -20.00 0.62
N LYS A 341 6.05 -20.43 -0.60
CA LYS A 341 6.87 -20.13 -1.79
C LYS A 341 6.86 -18.63 -2.08
N THR A 342 8.00 -18.10 -2.51
CA THR A 342 8.07 -16.73 -3.03
C THR A 342 7.15 -16.61 -4.25
N LYS A 343 6.33 -15.56 -4.25
CA LYS A 343 5.43 -15.23 -5.38
C LYS A 343 5.82 -13.89 -5.99
N VAL A 344 5.88 -13.82 -7.31
CA VAL A 344 6.07 -12.56 -8.05
C VAL A 344 4.76 -12.18 -8.72
N ILE A 345 4.20 -11.05 -8.28
CA ILE A 345 3.01 -10.43 -8.86
C ILE A 345 3.51 -9.30 -9.76
N VAL A 346 3.24 -9.39 -11.05
CA VAL A 346 3.60 -8.37 -12.03
C VAL A 346 2.36 -7.60 -12.42
N SER A 347 2.41 -6.28 -12.37
CA SER A 347 1.31 -5.44 -12.88
C SER A 347 1.81 -4.13 -13.44
N VAL A 348 1.01 -3.54 -14.33
CA VAL A 348 1.22 -2.18 -14.80
C VAL A 348 0.74 -1.21 -13.71
N PRO A 349 1.58 -0.28 -13.21
CA PRO A 349 1.19 0.60 -12.10
C PRO A 349 0.07 1.56 -12.51
N ASP A 350 -0.68 2.04 -11.53
CA ASP A 350 -1.73 3.05 -11.69
C ASP A 350 -1.31 4.34 -10.96
N ILE A 351 -2.26 5.22 -10.63
CA ILE A 351 -2.03 6.44 -9.87
C ILE A 351 -1.17 6.18 -8.61
N HIS A 352 -0.38 7.20 -8.24
CA HIS A 352 0.58 7.08 -7.16
C HIS A 352 -0.04 6.52 -5.87
N SER A 353 0.64 5.57 -5.25
CA SER A 353 0.26 4.92 -4.00
C SER A 353 -0.98 4.01 -4.05
N ARG A 354 -1.54 3.75 -5.24
CA ARG A 354 -2.54 2.70 -5.43
C ARG A 354 -1.84 1.37 -5.68
N LYS A 355 -2.14 0.38 -4.85
CA LYS A 355 -1.61 -0.99 -4.95
C LYS A 355 -2.65 -1.91 -5.60
N PRO A 356 -2.24 -3.04 -6.20
CA PRO A 356 -3.18 -4.08 -6.59
C PRO A 356 -3.93 -4.60 -5.37
N ASN A 357 -5.21 -4.94 -5.56
CA ASN A 357 -5.97 -5.62 -4.53
C ASN A 357 -5.57 -7.10 -4.50
N LEU A 358 -5.24 -7.61 -3.31
CA LEU A 358 -4.71 -8.97 -3.14
C LEU A 358 -5.78 -9.99 -2.73
N LYS A 359 -7.04 -9.58 -2.55
CA LYS A 359 -8.14 -10.43 -2.06
C LYS A 359 -8.18 -11.77 -2.80
N ARG A 360 -8.29 -11.71 -4.12
CA ARG A 360 -8.35 -12.90 -4.97
C ARG A 360 -7.13 -13.80 -4.85
N LEU A 361 -5.93 -13.21 -4.76
CA LEU A 361 -4.69 -13.97 -4.63
C LEU A 361 -4.62 -14.71 -3.28
N PHE A 362 -5.06 -14.09 -2.18
CA PHE A 362 -5.14 -14.78 -0.89
C PHE A 362 -6.22 -15.86 -0.86
N GLU A 363 -7.34 -15.67 -1.55
CA GLU A 363 -8.44 -16.64 -1.65
C GLU A 363 -8.09 -17.88 -2.50
N GLU A 364 -7.24 -17.72 -3.51
CA GLU A 364 -6.79 -18.81 -4.39
C GLU A 364 -5.49 -19.49 -3.91
N GLU A 365 -4.85 -18.95 -2.89
CA GLU A 365 -3.59 -19.46 -2.37
C GLU A 365 -3.81 -20.74 -1.56
N GLU A 366 -2.94 -21.72 -1.78
CA GLU A 366 -2.99 -23.03 -1.16
C GLU A 366 -1.68 -23.32 -0.41
N GLU A 367 -1.78 -24.02 0.71
CA GLU A 367 -0.67 -24.60 1.45
C GLU A 367 -0.93 -26.11 1.64
N GLU A 368 0.04 -26.83 2.19
CA GLU A 368 -0.14 -28.22 2.58
C GLU A 368 -1.35 -28.37 3.51
N GLY A 369 -2.40 -29.03 3.00
CA GLY A 369 -3.64 -29.26 3.73
C GLY A 369 -4.84 -28.39 3.33
N GLY A 370 -4.71 -27.46 2.37
CA GLY A 370 -5.85 -26.75 1.78
C GLY A 370 -5.61 -25.26 1.49
N LEU A 371 -6.71 -24.50 1.45
CA LEU A 371 -6.66 -23.05 1.21
C LEU A 371 -5.96 -22.31 2.35
N LEU A 372 -5.19 -21.29 2.00
CA LEU A 372 -4.49 -20.42 2.95
C LEU A 372 -5.48 -19.65 3.84
N LEU A 373 -6.61 -19.22 3.27
CA LEU A 373 -7.73 -18.63 3.99
C LEU A 373 -8.93 -19.58 3.98
N PRO A 374 -9.61 -19.79 5.13
CA PRO A 374 -10.82 -20.60 5.18
C PRO A 374 -11.98 -19.90 4.46
N THR A 375 -12.98 -20.68 4.05
CA THR A 375 -14.27 -20.13 3.61
C THR A 375 -14.91 -19.32 4.74
N GLY A 376 -15.47 -18.15 4.42
CA GLY A 376 -16.07 -17.22 5.38
C GLY A 376 -15.04 -16.41 6.19
N TYR A 377 -13.79 -16.30 5.71
CA TYR A 377 -12.75 -15.56 6.40
C TYR A 377 -13.11 -14.09 6.65
N MET A 378 -12.62 -13.56 7.77
CA MET A 378 -12.66 -12.14 8.10
C MET A 378 -11.31 -11.50 7.83
N ALA A 379 -11.30 -10.35 7.15
CA ALA A 379 -10.09 -9.60 6.85
C ALA A 379 -10.18 -8.14 7.29
N LEU A 380 -9.03 -7.57 7.67
CA LEU A 380 -8.84 -6.17 8.04
C LEU A 380 -7.68 -5.58 7.23
N GLU A 381 -7.93 -4.49 6.52
CA GLU A 381 -6.90 -3.64 5.91
C GLU A 381 -6.64 -2.41 6.81
N MET A 382 -5.42 -2.29 7.34
CA MET A 382 -4.98 -1.14 8.12
C MET A 382 -4.16 -0.18 7.26
N PHE A 383 -4.28 1.12 7.55
CA PHE A 383 -3.81 2.21 6.69
C PHE A 383 -4.50 2.22 5.32
N ALA A 384 -5.72 1.69 5.29
CA ALA A 384 -6.50 1.53 4.08
C ALA A 384 -6.75 2.88 3.40
N ARG A 385 -6.86 2.84 2.07
CA ARG A 385 -7.39 3.93 1.24
C ARG A 385 -8.47 3.48 0.25
N ASN A 386 -8.62 2.16 0.12
CA ASN A 386 -9.68 1.49 -0.62
C ASN A 386 -10.55 0.69 0.34
N LEU A 387 -11.80 0.44 -0.06
CA LEU A 387 -12.65 -0.55 0.58
C LEU A 387 -12.67 -1.81 -0.30
N THR A 388 -12.78 -2.95 0.36
CA THR A 388 -12.89 -4.26 -0.26
C THR A 388 -14.16 -4.93 0.27
N ALA A 389 -14.96 -5.51 -0.61
CA ALA A 389 -16.20 -6.20 -0.22
C ALA A 389 -15.90 -7.29 0.81
N GLY A 390 -16.69 -7.31 1.88
CA GLY A 390 -16.54 -8.21 3.04
C GLY A 390 -15.33 -7.94 3.95
N TRP A 391 -14.50 -6.92 3.67
CA TRP A 391 -13.34 -6.60 4.51
C TRP A 391 -13.61 -5.40 5.41
N TRP A 392 -12.91 -5.36 6.53
CA TRP A 392 -12.79 -4.17 7.35
C TRP A 392 -11.66 -3.29 6.83
N ALA A 393 -11.83 -1.98 6.86
CA ALA A 393 -10.84 -0.99 6.47
C ALA A 393 -10.64 0.01 7.60
N TRP A 394 -9.40 0.26 7.99
CA TRP A 394 -9.07 1.13 9.12
C TRP A 394 -7.96 2.12 8.75
N GLY A 395 -8.25 3.41 8.85
CA GLY A 395 -7.26 4.47 8.65
C GLY A 395 -7.89 5.85 8.48
N ASP A 396 -7.04 6.87 8.49
CA ASP A 396 -7.45 8.28 8.34
C ASP A 396 -8.12 8.56 6.99
N GLU A 397 -7.75 7.80 5.96
CA GLU A 397 -8.23 7.96 4.58
C GLU A 397 -8.93 6.69 4.04
N ALA A 398 -9.48 5.83 4.91
CA ALA A 398 -9.99 4.48 4.58
C ALA A 398 -10.89 4.41 3.32
N ALA A 399 -11.76 5.40 3.12
CA ALA A 399 -12.68 5.47 1.98
C ALA A 399 -12.24 6.44 0.87
N LYS A 400 -10.99 6.93 0.85
CA LYS A 400 -10.53 7.97 -0.07
C LYS A 400 -10.78 7.65 -1.53
N PHE A 401 -10.46 6.43 -1.94
CA PHE A 401 -10.63 5.98 -3.33
C PHE A 401 -12.03 5.43 -3.62
N GLN A 402 -12.94 5.46 -2.64
CA GLN A 402 -14.36 5.17 -2.85
C GLN A 402 -15.15 6.39 -3.28
N ARG A 403 -14.55 7.59 -3.29
CA ARG A 403 -15.18 8.80 -3.82
C ARG A 403 -15.56 8.59 -5.29
N ARG A 404 -16.76 9.03 -5.68
CA ARG A 404 -17.30 8.83 -7.05
C ARG A 404 -16.38 9.35 -8.16
N GLU A 405 -15.55 10.36 -7.88
CA GLU A 405 -14.56 10.90 -8.81
C GLU A 405 -13.52 9.87 -9.31
N PHE A 406 -13.39 8.72 -8.64
CA PHE A 406 -12.51 7.63 -9.07
C PHE A 406 -13.23 6.53 -9.86
N TRP A 407 -14.52 6.65 -10.14
CA TRP A 407 -15.32 5.57 -10.71
C TRP A 407 -16.25 6.06 -11.82
N VAL A 408 -16.41 5.23 -12.84
CA VAL A 408 -17.45 5.37 -13.87
C VAL A 408 -18.40 4.19 -13.75
N GLU A 409 -19.70 4.43 -13.71
CA GLU A 409 -20.69 3.36 -13.83
C GLU A 409 -20.76 2.95 -15.31
N GLU A 410 -20.56 1.66 -15.61
CA GLU A 410 -20.89 1.18 -16.95
C GLU A 410 -22.40 1.27 -17.10
N GLY A 411 -22.85 2.24 -17.93
CA GLY A 411 -24.26 2.36 -18.25
C GLY A 411 -24.74 1.04 -18.82
N ASN A 412 -25.88 0.54 -18.35
CA ASN A 412 -26.62 -0.47 -19.09
C ASN A 412 -26.80 0.10 -20.50
N LYS A 413 -26.10 -0.47 -21.48
CA LYS A 413 -26.55 -0.37 -22.87
C LYS A 413 -27.86 -1.14 -22.90
N GLY A 414 -28.93 -0.47 -22.51
CA GLY A 414 -30.28 -0.94 -22.76
C GLY A 414 -30.39 -1.15 -24.26
N GLU A 415 -30.76 -2.36 -24.63
CA GLU A 415 -31.32 -2.68 -25.93
C GLU A 415 -32.34 -1.58 -26.27
N SER A 416 -32.02 -0.80 -27.30
CA SER A 416 -32.92 0.16 -27.93
C SER A 416 -33.32 -0.38 -29.29
#